data_AF-A0A6N7GZ57-F1
#
_entry.id   AF-A0A6N7GZ57-F1
#
_cell.length_a   1.000
_cell.length_b   1.000
_cell.length_c   1.000
_cell.angle_alpha   90.00
_cell.angle_beta   90.00
_cell.angle_gamma   90.00
#
_symmetry.space_group_name_H-M   'P 1'
#
loop_
_entity.id
_entity.type
_entity.pdbx_description
1 polymer ?
#
loop_
_entity_poly.entity_id
_entity_poly.type
_entity_poly.pdbx_seq_one_letter_code
_entity_poly.pdbx_strand_id
1 'polypeptide(L)'
;MKPDLWFTERFEKLRAQFTQRGDYSAFMEALLLCTWNERPLPDWVANQVVQQAEKQYSLSGTRGPGKQGNWQAAYDQKRIDDRRANLAEFHLNARSRRGRGHVSELATLYGYGKPSSGGANVVTKADVFGFVSKELRGTPAQGAAGAVEESYEKVMKARKRGAE
;
A
#
# COMPACT_ATOMS: atom_id res chain seq x y z
N MET A 1 35.69 2.80 16.44
CA MET A 1 35.26 1.95 15.31
C MET A 1 35.39 2.77 14.04
N LYS A 2 36.08 2.29 13.00
CA LYS A 2 36.16 3.06 11.73
C LYS A 2 34.75 3.13 11.12
N PRO A 3 34.27 4.30 10.66
CA PRO A 3 32.91 4.45 10.13
C PRO A 3 32.55 3.40 9.07
N ASP A 4 33.49 3.05 8.19
CA ASP A 4 33.26 2.07 7.10
C ASP A 4 33.03 0.63 7.58
N LEU A 5 33.63 0.25 8.72
CA LEU A 5 33.41 -1.06 9.34
C LEU A 5 31.99 -1.18 9.89
N TRP A 6 31.46 -0.10 10.48
CA TRP A 6 30.10 -0.08 11.00
C TRP A 6 29.05 -0.24 9.89
N PHE A 7 29.20 0.46 8.77
CA PHE A 7 28.27 0.35 7.65
C PHE A 7 28.28 -1.05 7.05
N THR A 8 29.47 -1.63 6.84
CA THR A 8 29.61 -2.99 6.31
C THR A 8 28.89 -4.01 7.20
N GLU A 9 29.13 -3.97 8.51
CA GLU A 9 28.46 -4.86 9.47
C GLU A 9 26.94 -4.65 9.52
N ARG A 10 26.49 -3.39 9.42
CA ARG A 10 25.05 -3.08 9.41
C ARG A 10 24.38 -3.60 8.16
N PHE A 11 24.98 -3.41 6.98
CA PHE A 11 24.43 -3.91 5.72
C PHE A 11 24.37 -5.43 5.68
N GLU A 12 25.36 -6.14 6.21
CA GLU A 12 25.30 -7.61 6.28
C GLU A 12 24.19 -8.11 7.22
N LYS A 13 23.97 -7.45 8.37
CA LYS A 13 22.84 -7.76 9.26
C LYS A 13 21.49 -7.55 8.56
N LEU A 14 21.31 -6.42 7.88
CA LEU A 14 20.09 -6.10 7.15
C LEU A 14 19.86 -7.06 5.98
N ARG A 15 20.93 -7.41 5.26
CA ARG A 15 20.90 -8.41 4.19
C ARG A 15 20.42 -9.75 4.71
N ALA A 16 20.96 -10.23 5.83
CA ALA A 16 20.54 -11.50 6.42
C ALA A 16 19.07 -11.49 6.85
N GLN A 17 18.59 -10.39 7.44
CA GLN A 17 17.16 -10.23 7.78
C GLN A 17 16.27 -10.28 6.52
N PHE A 18 16.68 -9.59 5.46
CA PHE A 18 15.96 -9.58 4.20
C PHE A 18 15.93 -10.96 3.52
N THR A 19 17.09 -11.61 3.37
CA THR A 19 17.19 -12.87 2.60
C THR A 19 16.71 -14.10 3.37
N GLN A 20 16.95 -14.17 4.67
CA GLN A 20 16.61 -15.35 5.47
C GLN A 20 15.20 -15.27 6.06
N ARG A 21 14.75 -14.08 6.46
CA ARG A 21 13.45 -13.88 7.11
C ARG A 21 12.40 -13.26 6.17
N GLY A 22 12.80 -12.83 4.98
CA GLY A 22 11.90 -12.13 4.05
C GLY A 22 11.46 -10.77 4.57
N ASP A 23 12.21 -10.18 5.50
CA ASP A 23 11.83 -8.91 6.14
C ASP A 23 12.12 -7.74 5.21
N TYR A 24 11.08 -7.26 4.53
CA TYR A 24 11.18 -6.14 3.60
C TYR A 24 11.52 -4.81 4.29
N SER A 25 11.28 -4.68 5.60
CA SER A 25 11.68 -3.48 6.35
C SER A 25 13.19 -3.31 6.38
N ALA A 26 13.95 -4.42 6.43
CA ALA A 26 15.40 -4.41 6.40
C ALA A 26 15.96 -3.90 5.05
N PHE A 27 15.28 -4.19 3.94
CA PHE A 27 15.60 -3.61 2.63
C PHE A 27 15.39 -2.09 2.63
N MET A 28 14.23 -1.63 3.11
CA MET A 28 13.92 -0.19 3.17
C MET A 28 14.91 0.57 4.06
N GLU A 29 15.30 -0.03 5.19
CA GLU A 29 16.30 0.55 6.08
C GLU A 29 17.68 0.65 5.42
N ALA A 30 18.11 -0.40 4.71
CA ALA A 30 19.37 -0.37 3.97
C ALA A 30 19.38 0.71 2.88
N LEU A 31 18.27 0.87 2.14
CA LEU A 31 18.11 1.92 1.15
C LEU A 31 18.22 3.32 1.79
N LEU A 32 17.50 3.56 2.89
CA LEU A 32 17.55 4.83 3.61
C LEU A 32 18.96 5.15 4.11
N LEU A 33 19.64 4.17 4.72
CA LEU A 33 21.03 4.32 5.17
C LEU A 33 21.97 4.74 4.05
N CYS A 34 21.80 4.20 2.84
CA CYS A 34 22.59 4.63 1.69
C CYS A 34 22.28 6.07 1.30
N THR A 35 20.99 6.43 1.21
CA THR A 35 20.56 7.77 0.79
C THR A 35 20.95 8.88 1.77
N TRP A 36 20.87 8.63 3.09
CA TRP A 36 21.17 9.64 4.11
C TRP A 36 22.66 9.85 4.34
N ASN A 37 23.50 8.89 3.96
CA ASN A 37 24.93 8.92 4.22
C ASN A 37 25.76 8.99 2.92
N GLU A 38 25.12 9.27 1.78
CA GLU A 38 25.74 9.33 0.45
C GLU A 38 26.62 8.11 0.12
N ARG A 39 26.20 6.93 0.60
CA ARG A 39 26.94 5.68 0.37
C ARG A 39 26.47 5.01 -0.92
N PRO A 40 27.37 4.31 -1.63
CA PRO A 40 26.96 3.50 -2.76
C PRO A 40 25.98 2.41 -2.29
N LEU A 41 24.96 2.16 -3.11
CA LEU A 41 24.01 1.08 -2.85
C LEU A 41 24.73 -0.27 -2.96
N PRO A 42 24.62 -1.14 -1.95
CA PRO A 42 25.07 -2.53 -2.10
C PRO A 42 24.30 -3.22 -3.24
N ASP A 43 24.95 -4.13 -3.98
CA ASP A 43 24.36 -4.81 -5.14
C ASP A 43 22.99 -5.41 -4.86
N TRP A 44 22.82 -6.03 -3.68
CA TRP A 44 21.56 -6.65 -3.31
C TRP A 44 20.43 -5.62 -3.12
N VAL A 45 20.75 -4.40 -2.69
CA VAL A 45 19.79 -3.28 -2.59
C VAL A 45 19.52 -2.72 -3.98
N ALA A 46 20.58 -2.45 -4.75
CA ALA A 46 20.49 -1.89 -6.10
C ALA A 46 19.64 -2.79 -7.02
N ASN A 47 19.89 -4.09 -7.02
CA ASN A 47 19.12 -5.06 -7.81
C ASN A 47 17.64 -5.07 -7.42
N GLN A 48 17.32 -4.97 -6.13
CA GLN A 48 15.92 -4.89 -5.69
C GLN A 48 15.25 -3.59 -6.12
N VAL A 49 15.95 -2.45 -6.00
CA VAL A 49 15.44 -1.16 -6.48
C VAL A 49 15.20 -1.18 -7.98
N VAL A 50 16.15 -1.69 -8.76
CA VAL A 50 16.02 -1.83 -10.22
C VAL A 50 14.86 -2.74 -10.58
N GLN A 51 14.76 -3.94 -9.98
CA GLN A 51 13.63 -4.85 -10.22
C GLN A 51 12.29 -4.19 -9.88
N GLN A 52 12.22 -3.37 -8.83
CA GLN A 52 11.00 -2.65 -8.49
C GLN A 52 10.70 -1.51 -9.45
N ALA A 53 11.70 -0.76 -9.88
CA ALA A 53 11.56 0.28 -10.88
C ALA A 53 11.10 -0.31 -12.22
N GLU A 54 11.69 -1.44 -12.65
CA GLU A 54 11.29 -2.19 -13.84
C GLU A 54 9.87 -2.73 -13.71
N LYS A 55 9.51 -3.30 -12.56
CA LYS A 55 8.12 -3.73 -12.30
C LYS A 55 7.16 -2.55 -12.39
N GLN A 56 7.45 -1.43 -11.73
CA GLN A 56 6.62 -0.24 -11.79
C GLN A 56 6.52 0.33 -13.21
N TYR A 57 7.63 0.40 -13.93
CA TYR A 57 7.68 0.85 -15.32
C TYR A 57 6.89 -0.08 -16.24
N SER A 58 7.00 -1.39 -16.02
CA SER A 58 6.19 -2.35 -16.74
C SER A 58 4.70 -2.15 -16.42
N LEU A 59 4.34 -1.87 -15.17
CA LEU A 59 2.97 -1.66 -14.71
C LEU A 59 2.36 -0.33 -15.19
N SER A 60 3.19 0.70 -15.41
CA SER A 60 2.77 1.99 -15.99
C SER A 60 2.63 1.95 -17.51
N GLY A 61 3.17 0.91 -18.17
CA GLY A 61 2.83 0.57 -19.55
C GLY A 61 1.39 0.10 -19.67
N THR A 62 0.58 0.87 -20.41
CA THR A 62 -0.83 0.69 -20.75
C THR A 62 -1.34 -0.75 -20.66
N ARG A 63 -2.45 -0.94 -19.92
CA ARG A 63 -3.24 -2.19 -19.78
C ARG A 63 -3.45 -2.88 -21.13
N GLY A 64 -2.54 -3.79 -21.49
CA GLY A 64 -2.65 -4.65 -22.67
C GLY A 64 -3.16 -6.05 -22.31
N PRO A 65 -3.98 -6.69 -23.16
CA PRO A 65 -4.56 -8.01 -22.92
C PRO A 65 -3.52 -9.14 -22.74
N GLY A 66 -2.26 -8.93 -23.14
CA GLY A 66 -1.18 -9.93 -22.99
C GLY A 66 -0.65 -10.15 -21.56
N LYS A 67 -0.95 -9.27 -20.60
CA LYS A 67 -0.46 -9.43 -19.21
C LYS A 67 -1.28 -10.38 -18.34
N GLN A 68 -2.41 -10.88 -18.83
CA GLN A 68 -3.25 -11.84 -18.09
C GLN A 68 -2.61 -13.24 -17.97
N GLY A 69 -1.57 -13.56 -18.74
CA GLY A 69 -0.88 -14.87 -18.69
C GLY A 69 0.20 -15.04 -17.62
N ASN A 70 0.67 -13.96 -16.99
CA ASN A 70 1.70 -14.06 -15.95
C ASN A 70 1.04 -14.24 -14.57
N TRP A 71 1.08 -15.47 -14.04
CA TRP A 71 0.50 -15.81 -12.73
C TRP A 71 1.04 -14.93 -11.59
N GLN A 72 2.30 -14.49 -11.69
CA GLN A 72 2.93 -13.66 -10.67
C GLN A 72 2.40 -12.22 -10.72
N ALA A 73 2.14 -11.68 -11.91
CA ALA A 73 1.50 -10.38 -12.09
C ALA A 73 0.03 -10.41 -11.61
N ALA A 74 -0.68 -11.52 -11.85
CA ALA A 74 -2.03 -11.73 -11.34
C ALA A 74 -2.04 -11.83 -9.80
N TYR A 75 -1.05 -12.52 -9.21
CA TYR A 75 -0.88 -12.61 -7.76
C TYR A 75 -0.58 -11.24 -7.12
N ASP A 76 0.35 -10.48 -7.70
CA ASP A 76 0.68 -9.13 -7.25
C ASP A 76 -0.53 -8.19 -7.38
N GLN A 77 -1.28 -8.29 -8.48
CA GLN A 77 -2.52 -7.52 -8.66
C GLN A 77 -3.58 -7.87 -7.62
N LYS A 78 -3.74 -9.16 -7.30
CA LYS A 78 -4.65 -9.59 -6.23
C LYS A 78 -4.25 -8.97 -4.89
N ARG A 79 -2.96 -8.96 -4.55
CA ARG A 79 -2.47 -8.32 -3.32
C ARG A 79 -2.75 -6.82 -3.28
N ILE A 80 -2.62 -6.13 -4.44
CA ILE A 80 -2.97 -4.71 -4.57
C ILE A 80 -4.46 -4.51 -4.33
N ASP A 81 -5.31 -5.31 -4.98
CA ASP A 81 -6.77 -5.23 -4.85
C ASP A 81 -7.19 -5.50 -3.40
N ASP A 82 -6.65 -6.55 -2.77
CA ASP A 82 -6.90 -6.91 -1.37
C ASP A 82 -6.49 -5.78 -0.43
N ARG A 83 -5.32 -5.16 -0.64
CA ARG A 83 -4.85 -4.05 0.22
C ARG A 83 -5.76 -2.82 0.12
N ARG A 84 -6.16 -2.43 -1.09
CA ARG A 84 -7.11 -1.33 -1.32
C ARG A 84 -8.46 -1.63 -0.67
N ALA A 85 -8.98 -2.83 -0.91
CA ALA A 85 -10.28 -3.26 -0.42
C ALA A 85 -10.31 -3.33 1.12
N ASN A 86 -9.29 -3.91 1.75
CA ASN A 86 -9.23 -4.03 3.21
C ASN A 86 -9.18 -2.66 3.90
N LEU A 87 -8.37 -1.73 3.37
CA LEU A 87 -8.29 -0.40 3.95
C LEU A 87 -9.61 0.37 3.77
N ALA A 88 -10.21 0.29 2.58
CA ALA A 88 -11.54 0.87 2.37
C ALA A 88 -12.59 0.24 3.29
N GLU A 89 -12.62 -1.09 3.42
CA GLU A 89 -13.56 -1.82 4.27
C GLU A 89 -13.43 -1.43 5.74
N PHE A 90 -12.20 -1.32 6.25
CA PHE A 90 -11.94 -0.86 7.62
C PHE A 90 -12.61 0.49 7.89
N HIS A 91 -12.41 1.46 7.00
CA HIS A 91 -13.02 2.78 7.11
C HIS A 91 -14.54 2.76 6.88
N LEU A 92 -15.04 1.95 5.95
CA LEU A 92 -16.47 1.84 5.67
C LEU A 92 -17.25 1.21 6.83
N ASN A 93 -16.65 0.22 7.50
CA ASN A 93 -17.22 -0.47 8.67
C ASN A 93 -17.14 0.38 9.95
N ALA A 94 -16.16 1.28 10.05
CA ALA A 94 -16.07 2.26 11.14
C ALA A 94 -17.12 3.38 11.06
N ARG A 95 -18.04 3.33 10.09
CA ARG A 95 -19.14 4.30 9.97
C ARG A 95 -20.38 3.79 10.68
N SER A 96 -21.01 4.67 11.44
CA SER A 96 -22.29 4.43 12.10
C SER A 96 -23.38 5.26 11.44
N ARG A 97 -24.57 4.68 11.25
CA ARG A 97 -25.73 5.43 10.73
C ARG A 97 -26.28 6.33 11.84
N ARG A 98 -26.32 7.65 11.60
CA ARG A 98 -26.98 8.63 12.48
C ARG A 98 -27.90 9.51 11.65
N GLY A 99 -29.21 9.37 11.90
CA GLY A 99 -30.25 10.06 11.11
C GLY A 99 -30.24 9.66 9.64
N ARG A 100 -30.20 10.66 8.74
CA ARG A 100 -30.13 10.46 7.29
C ARG A 100 -28.72 10.18 6.75
N GLY A 101 -27.68 10.35 7.58
CA GLY A 101 -26.28 10.23 7.18
C GLY A 101 -25.54 9.09 7.86
N HIS A 102 -24.29 8.89 7.43
CA HIS A 102 -23.31 8.07 8.13
C HIS A 102 -22.27 8.99 8.76
N VAL A 103 -21.87 8.69 10.00
CA VAL A 103 -20.82 9.40 10.72
C VAL A 103 -19.69 8.46 11.09
N SER A 104 -18.47 8.97 11.24
CA SER A 104 -17.33 8.19 11.72
C SER A 104 -16.39 9.04 12.57
N GLU A 105 -16.09 8.56 13.77
CA GLU A 105 -15.06 9.14 14.64
C GLU A 105 -13.65 8.90 14.08
N LEU A 106 -13.46 7.76 13.41
CA LEU A 106 -12.24 7.47 12.66
C LEU A 106 -12.00 8.55 11.60
N ALA A 107 -13.05 9.00 10.91
CA ALA A 107 -12.91 10.09 9.94
C ALA A 107 -12.56 11.44 10.57
N THR A 108 -13.02 11.70 11.79
CA THR A 108 -12.55 12.85 12.57
C THR A 108 -11.06 12.73 12.86
N LEU A 109 -10.60 11.57 13.33
CA LEU A 109 -9.19 11.33 13.68
C LEU A 109 -8.25 11.49 12.48
N TYR A 110 -8.63 10.95 11.33
CA TYR A 110 -7.82 10.98 10.11
C TYR A 110 -8.10 12.20 9.22
N GLY A 111 -8.98 13.12 9.65
CA GLY A 111 -9.18 14.41 8.99
C GLY A 111 -9.86 14.35 7.61
N TYR A 112 -10.86 13.49 7.43
CA TYR A 112 -11.66 13.44 6.19
C TYR A 112 -13.17 13.44 6.46
N GLY A 113 -13.98 13.69 5.42
CA GLY A 113 -15.42 13.91 5.55
C GLY A 113 -15.78 15.33 6.00
N LYS A 114 -17.03 15.55 6.38
CA LYS A 114 -17.55 16.86 6.80
C LYS A 114 -17.79 16.90 8.31
N PRO A 115 -17.32 17.92 9.05
CA PRO A 115 -17.60 18.03 10.48
C PRO A 115 -19.11 18.01 10.79
N SER A 116 -19.50 17.32 11.85
CA SER A 116 -20.86 17.40 12.41
C SER A 116 -20.84 18.03 13.80
N SER A 117 -21.99 18.52 14.26
CA SER A 117 -22.17 19.08 15.61
C SER A 117 -21.94 18.07 16.74
N GLY A 118 -21.94 16.76 16.44
CA GLY A 118 -21.78 15.69 17.43
C GLY A 118 -20.35 15.15 17.56
N GLY A 119 -19.32 15.90 17.15
CA GLY A 119 -17.91 15.52 17.27
C GLY A 119 -17.38 14.48 16.25
N ALA A 120 -18.27 13.68 15.65
CA ALA A 120 -17.94 12.79 14.54
C ALA A 120 -18.08 13.50 13.18
N ASN A 121 -17.30 13.11 12.17
CA ASN A 121 -17.48 13.62 10.81
C ASN A 121 -18.59 12.83 10.08
N VAL A 122 -19.41 13.53 9.30
CA VAL A 122 -20.32 12.93 8.29
C VAL A 122 -19.49 12.47 7.11
N VAL A 123 -19.67 11.20 6.72
CA VAL A 123 -18.80 10.50 5.77
C VAL A 123 -19.62 9.75 4.74
N THR A 124 -19.41 10.06 3.46
CA THR A 124 -19.95 9.30 2.33
C THR A 124 -19.02 8.15 1.94
N LYS A 125 -19.46 7.25 1.05
CA LYS A 125 -18.55 6.25 0.47
C LYS A 125 -17.43 6.90 -0.34
N ALA A 126 -17.77 7.92 -1.13
CA ALA A 126 -16.80 8.65 -1.95
C ALA A 126 -15.71 9.32 -1.11
N ASP A 127 -16.06 9.86 0.07
CA ASP A 127 -15.07 10.44 1.00
C ASP A 127 -14.06 9.38 1.46
N VAL A 128 -14.51 8.16 1.75
CA VAL A 128 -13.63 7.05 2.15
C VAL A 128 -12.69 6.65 1.01
N PHE A 129 -13.21 6.45 -0.20
CA PHE A 129 -12.36 6.07 -1.33
C PHE A 129 -11.37 7.18 -1.71
N GLY A 130 -11.79 8.44 -1.62
CA GLY A 130 -10.92 9.60 -1.79
C GLY A 130 -9.82 9.67 -0.74
N PHE A 131 -10.13 9.38 0.52
CA PHE A 131 -9.15 9.28 1.61
C PHE A 131 -8.16 8.13 1.37
N VAL A 132 -8.65 6.91 1.13
CA VAL A 132 -7.80 5.73 0.91
C VAL A 132 -6.89 5.91 -0.31
N SER A 133 -7.37 6.54 -1.37
CA SER A 133 -6.56 6.89 -2.55
C SER A 133 -5.37 7.78 -2.18
N LYS A 134 -5.58 8.77 -1.30
CA LYS A 134 -4.51 9.66 -0.80
C LYS A 134 -3.55 8.90 0.11
N GLU A 135 -4.08 8.10 1.03
CA GLU A 135 -3.29 7.32 2.00
C GLU A 135 -2.36 6.31 1.32
N LEU A 136 -2.79 5.73 0.20
CA LEU A 136 -2.00 4.76 -0.55
C LEU A 136 -1.01 5.40 -1.52
N ARG A 137 -0.93 6.73 -1.62
CA ARG A 137 0.01 7.41 -2.52
C ARG A 137 1.46 7.05 -2.16
N GLY A 138 2.26 6.74 -3.18
CA GLY A 138 3.65 6.29 -2.99
C GLY A 138 3.80 4.83 -2.61
N THR A 139 2.69 4.08 -2.44
CA THR A 139 2.73 2.63 -2.25
C THR A 139 2.49 1.89 -3.58
N PRO A 140 2.89 0.61 -3.71
CA PRO A 140 2.51 -0.21 -4.86
C PRO A 140 1.00 -0.35 -5.07
N ALA A 141 0.19 -0.11 -4.02
CA ALA A 141 -1.26 -0.16 -4.07
C ALA A 141 -1.91 1.21 -4.40
N GLN A 142 -1.12 2.24 -4.73
CA GLN A 142 -1.65 3.55 -5.11
C GLN A 142 -2.63 3.45 -6.28
N GLY A 143 -3.65 4.30 -6.29
CA GLY A 143 -4.65 4.36 -7.35
C GLY A 143 -5.63 5.50 -7.10
N ALA A 144 -6.32 5.96 -8.15
CA ALA A 144 -7.39 6.94 -8.02
C ALA A 144 -8.55 6.38 -7.17
N ALA A 145 -9.41 7.25 -6.63
CA ALA A 145 -10.56 6.84 -5.82
C ALA A 145 -11.44 5.78 -6.50
N GLY A 146 -11.71 5.94 -7.81
CA GLY A 146 -12.46 4.94 -8.59
C GLY A 146 -11.76 3.58 -8.67
N ALA A 147 -10.43 3.54 -8.72
CA ALA A 147 -9.68 2.28 -8.71
C ALA A 147 -9.73 1.58 -7.34
N VAL A 148 -9.81 2.34 -6.25
CA VAL A 148 -10.02 1.80 -4.90
C VAL A 148 -11.43 1.23 -4.77
N GLU A 149 -12.43 1.94 -5.29
CA GLU A 149 -13.82 1.48 -5.34
C GLU A 149 -13.96 0.19 -6.16
N GLU A 150 -13.39 0.13 -7.37
CA GLU A 150 -13.36 -1.08 -8.21
C GLU A 150 -12.72 -2.27 -7.48
N SER A 151 -11.55 -2.07 -6.85
CA SER A 151 -10.87 -3.13 -6.08
C SER A 151 -11.75 -3.59 -4.90
N TYR A 152 -12.38 -2.67 -4.18
CA TYR A 152 -13.29 -3.00 -3.07
C TYR A 152 -14.48 -3.84 -3.54
N GLU A 153 -15.20 -3.41 -4.58
CA GLU A 153 -16.35 -4.15 -5.11
C GLU A 153 -15.96 -5.54 -5.60
N LYS A 154 -14.83 -5.65 -6.30
CA LYS A 154 -14.29 -6.92 -6.80
C LYS A 154 -14.01 -7.90 -5.66
N VAL A 155 -13.33 -7.46 -4.61
CA VAL A 155 -12.96 -8.31 -3.45
C VAL A 155 -14.20 -8.70 -2.65
N MET A 156 -15.12 -7.76 -2.38
CA MET A 156 -16.35 -8.05 -1.64
C MET A 156 -17.25 -9.06 -2.39
N LYS A 157 -17.34 -8.93 -3.71
CA LYS A 157 -18.08 -9.88 -4.55
C LYS A 157 -17.43 -11.27 -4.54
N ALA A 158 -16.10 -11.35 -4.57
CA ALA A 158 -15.39 -12.62 -4.49
C ALA A 158 -15.59 -13.30 -3.12
N ARG A 159 -15.54 -12.55 -2.02
CA ARG A 159 -15.79 -13.06 -0.67
C ARG A 159 -17.20 -13.61 -0.52
N LYS A 160 -18.21 -12.89 -1.05
CA LYS A 160 -19.60 -13.35 -1.00
C LYS A 160 -19.79 -14.70 -1.72
N ARG A 161 -19.18 -14.86 -2.90
CA ARG A 161 -19.23 -16.11 -3.68
C ARG A 161 -18.50 -17.30 -3.04
N GLY A 162 -17.52 -17.06 -2.18
CA GLY A 162 -16.82 -18.12 -1.46
C GLY A 162 -17.47 -18.50 -0.12
N ALA A 163 -18.51 -17.76 0.30
CA ALA A 163 -19.29 -18.05 1.50
C ALA A 163 -20.62 -18.77 1.18
N GLU A 164 -20.98 -18.85 -0.11
CA GLU A 164 -22.07 -19.66 -0.68
C GLU A 164 -21.55 -21.04 -1.05
#